data_AF-A0AAW2IPZ3-F1
#
_entry.id   AF-A0AAW2IPZ3-F1
#
_cell.length_a   1.000
_cell.length_b   1.000
_cell.length_c   1.000
_cell.angle_alpha   90.00
_cell.angle_beta   90.00
_cell.angle_gamma   90.00
#
_symmetry.space_group_name_H-M   'P 1'
#
loop_
_entity.id
_entity.type
_entity.pdbx_description
1 polymer ?
#
loop_
_entity_poly.entity_id
_entity_poly.type
_entity_poly.pdbx_seq_one_letter_code
_entity_poly.pdbx_strand_id
1 'polypeptide(L)'
;MALLFHYGMTHGIPGAPCSPVSTGTTTHLYPPSAPLSTVISEDTWSWPHITDMESIDITHDLPTIHGGQDRILWTGPRGSFSSAAAYDLFRPPGPTVDWTSLLVGTFRIPRHRFILWLAVQGRLSTTDKPWLQHLGSGCVLCQDGIPESHEHLFFMCPFASECIRAIRREVFFHWPYYNWSSVRWASARWRGKHVVNAAYRALFASLVYHLWQERNFRVFQHTSRPTEEIVRIVVSEIRDLIICKQLPRTVSTRGLYRLWRIPWPVEGVAHT
;
A
#
# COMPACT_ATOMS: atom_id res chain seq x y z
N MET A 1 4.25 -21.04 23.20
CA MET A 1 4.22 -19.59 22.93
C MET A 1 5.01 -18.96 24.07
N ALA A 2 6.23 -18.50 23.79
CA ALA A 2 7.13 -17.98 24.82
C ALA A 2 6.57 -16.64 25.32
N LEU A 3 6.32 -16.54 26.63
CA LEU A 3 6.13 -15.26 27.30
C LEU A 3 7.49 -14.54 27.25
N LEU A 4 7.66 -13.67 26.25
CA LEU A 4 8.80 -12.78 26.16
C LEU A 4 8.66 -11.71 27.26
N PHE A 5 9.19 -12.00 28.44
CA PHE A 5 9.50 -10.96 29.43
C PHE A 5 10.65 -10.11 28.87
N HIS A 6 10.32 -8.96 28.28
CA HIS A 6 11.32 -8.01 27.82
C HIS A 6 11.80 -7.19 29.02
N TYR A 7 12.86 -7.65 29.69
CA TYR A 7 13.55 -6.86 30.69
C TYR A 7 14.21 -5.65 30.03
N GLY A 8 13.71 -4.46 30.35
CA GLY A 8 14.21 -3.19 29.88
C GLY A 8 15.58 -2.85 30.46
N MET A 9 16.54 -2.69 29.55
CA MET A 9 17.66 -1.73 29.53
C MET A 9 17.90 -0.91 30.82
N THR A 10 18.98 -1.26 31.55
CA THR A 10 19.70 -0.27 32.35
C THR A 10 20.53 0.60 31.41
N HIS A 11 20.13 1.86 31.25
CA HIS A 11 20.99 2.88 30.67
C HIS A 11 22.23 3.03 31.56
N GLY A 12 23.38 2.58 31.07
CA GLY A 12 24.67 2.88 31.69
C GLY A 12 24.96 4.38 31.58
N ILE A 13 24.96 5.06 32.72
CA ILE A 13 25.67 6.33 32.89
C ILE A 13 27.09 5.98 33.37
N PRO A 14 28.16 6.39 32.67
CA PRO A 14 29.52 6.08 33.11
C PRO A 14 29.96 7.10 34.17
N GLY A 15 30.20 6.61 35.39
CA GLY A 15 31.00 7.32 36.40
C GLY A 15 30.31 7.55 37.75
N ALA A 16 30.38 6.55 38.64
CA ALA A 16 30.45 6.77 40.09
C ALA A 16 31.01 5.51 40.78
N PRO A 17 31.83 5.62 41.83
CA PRO A 17 32.52 4.47 42.43
C PRO A 17 31.58 3.63 43.31
N CYS A 18 31.77 2.31 43.25
CA CYS A 18 31.09 1.32 44.06
C CYS A 18 31.23 1.62 45.58
N SER A 19 30.11 1.49 46.31
CA SER A 19 30.12 1.19 47.74
C SER A 19 29.14 0.05 48.01
N PRO A 20 29.48 -0.91 48.90
CA PRO A 20 28.72 -2.14 49.07
C PRO A 20 27.58 -1.90 50.05
N VAL A 21 26.34 -2.09 49.62
CA VAL A 21 25.23 -2.29 50.54
C VAL A 21 24.74 -3.71 50.35
N SER A 22 25.05 -4.52 51.35
CA SER A 22 24.48 -5.83 51.59
C SER A 22 23.18 -5.63 52.38
N THR A 23 22.05 -5.81 51.72
CA THR A 23 20.80 -6.22 52.37
C THR A 23 20.08 -7.16 51.43
N GLY A 24 19.95 -8.40 51.89
CA GLY A 24 19.35 -9.49 51.14
C GLY A 24 17.87 -9.24 50.90
N THR A 25 17.51 -9.20 49.62
CA THR A 25 16.23 -9.69 49.15
C THR A 25 16.54 -10.37 47.84
N THR A 26 16.71 -11.69 47.88
CA THR A 26 16.86 -12.49 46.67
C THR A 26 15.55 -12.40 45.90
N THR A 27 15.46 -11.42 45.00
CA THR A 27 14.38 -11.37 44.02
C THR A 27 14.53 -12.63 43.17
N HIS A 28 13.65 -13.61 43.40
CA HIS A 28 13.57 -14.81 42.57
C HIS A 28 13.08 -14.39 41.18
N LEU A 29 14.02 -13.91 40.36
CA LEU A 29 13.77 -13.60 38.96
C LEU A 29 13.89 -14.90 38.19
N TYR A 30 12.78 -15.35 37.62
CA TYR A 30 12.79 -16.49 36.72
C TYR A 30 13.66 -16.16 35.49
N PRO A 31 14.49 -17.10 35.00
CA PRO A 31 15.23 -16.88 33.77
C PRO A 31 14.25 -16.60 32.61
N PRO A 32 14.65 -15.85 31.57
CA PRO A 32 13.77 -15.52 30.44
C PRO A 32 13.21 -16.75 29.68
N SER A 33 13.79 -17.92 29.91
CA SER A 33 13.40 -19.21 29.34
C SER A 33 12.62 -20.11 30.33
N ALA A 34 12.22 -19.60 31.49
CA ALA A 34 11.47 -20.37 32.47
C ALA A 34 10.11 -20.81 31.88
N PRO A 35 9.75 -22.11 31.97
CA PRO A 35 8.45 -22.57 31.52
C PRO A 35 7.34 -22.06 32.45
N LEU A 36 6.13 -21.90 31.94
CA LEU A 36 4.96 -21.47 32.73
C LEU A 36 4.70 -22.38 33.94
N SER A 37 5.12 -23.65 33.87
CA SER A 37 5.04 -24.60 34.98
C SER A 37 5.84 -24.18 36.22
N THR A 38 6.78 -23.23 36.12
CA THR A 38 7.54 -22.76 37.29
C THR A 38 6.74 -21.85 38.20
N VAL A 39 5.67 -21.24 37.69
CA VAL A 39 4.77 -20.34 38.44
C VAL A 39 3.42 -20.99 38.73
N ILE A 40 3.34 -22.33 38.60
CA ILE A 40 2.15 -23.13 38.89
C ILE A 40 2.52 -24.15 39.97
N SER A 41 1.84 -24.11 41.10
CA SER A 41 1.99 -25.06 42.20
C SER A 41 0.62 -25.51 42.68
N GLU A 42 0.40 -26.82 42.77
CA GLU A 42 -0.85 -27.41 43.30
C GLU A 42 -2.12 -26.84 42.63
N ASP A 43 -2.10 -26.71 41.29
CA ASP A 43 -3.19 -26.11 40.50
C ASP A 43 -3.53 -24.65 40.88
N THR A 44 -2.57 -23.93 41.45
CA THR A 44 -2.66 -22.50 41.76
C THR A 44 -1.49 -21.71 41.19
N TRP A 45 -1.73 -20.44 40.86
CA TRP A 45 -0.71 -19.51 40.39
C TRP A 45 0.18 -19.06 41.55
N SER A 46 1.47 -19.36 41.48
CA SER A 46 2.48 -18.98 42.46
C SER A 46 3.51 -18.02 41.82
N TRP A 47 3.09 -16.76 41.69
CA TRP A 47 3.95 -15.71 41.19
C TRP A 47 4.97 -15.25 42.24
N PRO A 48 6.18 -14.85 41.82
CA PRO A 48 7.11 -14.18 42.72
C PRO A 48 6.54 -12.80 43.07
N HIS A 49 7.13 -12.10 44.04
CA HIS A 49 6.66 -10.76 44.40
C HIS A 49 6.71 -9.82 43.18
N ILE A 50 5.53 -9.45 42.67
CA ILE A 50 5.37 -8.55 41.52
C ILE A 50 5.28 -7.12 42.04
N THR A 51 6.04 -6.20 41.42
CA THR A 51 6.04 -4.78 41.80
C THR A 51 5.60 -3.86 40.67
N ASP A 52 5.52 -4.37 39.44
CA ASP A 52 5.10 -3.59 38.28
C ASP A 52 3.59 -3.68 38.07
N MET A 53 2.98 -2.52 37.79
CA MET A 53 1.52 -2.40 37.65
C MET A 53 0.96 -3.21 36.48
N GLU A 54 1.70 -3.33 35.37
CA GLU A 54 1.24 -4.12 34.21
C GLU A 54 1.15 -5.62 34.53
N SER A 55 2.13 -6.18 35.24
CA SER A 55 2.06 -7.59 35.66
C SER A 55 1.04 -7.82 36.77
N ILE A 56 0.82 -6.84 37.67
CA ILE A 56 -0.25 -6.91 38.67
C ILE A 56 -1.61 -7.06 37.98
N ASP A 57 -1.92 -6.21 37.00
CA ASP A 57 -3.18 -6.26 36.24
C ASP A 57 -3.35 -7.63 35.54
N ILE A 58 -2.29 -8.16 34.93
CA ILE A 58 -2.32 -9.49 34.31
C ILE A 58 -2.58 -10.61 35.33
N THR A 59 -1.96 -10.53 36.52
CA THR A 59 -2.15 -11.56 37.55
C THR A 59 -3.51 -11.54 38.24
N HIS A 60 -4.21 -10.40 38.19
CA HIS A 60 -5.53 -10.27 38.79
C HIS A 60 -6.61 -11.06 38.02
N ASP A 61 -6.46 -11.18 36.70
CA ASP A 61 -7.45 -11.78 35.79
C ASP A 61 -7.07 -13.20 35.34
N LEU A 62 -6.23 -13.90 36.11
CA LEU A 62 -5.80 -15.24 35.70
C LEU A 62 -6.90 -16.30 35.87
N PRO A 63 -7.06 -17.20 34.89
CA PRO A 63 -8.05 -18.26 34.98
C PRO A 63 -7.66 -19.31 36.03
N THR A 64 -8.66 -19.95 36.63
CA THR A 64 -8.45 -21.11 37.50
C THR A 64 -7.80 -22.26 36.72
N ILE A 65 -6.80 -22.90 37.31
CA ILE A 65 -6.11 -24.04 36.69
C ILE A 65 -6.92 -25.30 37.03
N HIS A 66 -7.35 -26.03 36.01
CA HIS A 66 -8.20 -27.22 36.17
C HIS A 66 -7.45 -28.55 35.95
N GLY A 67 -6.11 -28.51 35.93
CA GLY A 67 -5.27 -29.62 35.49
C GLY A 67 -5.48 -30.00 34.01
N GLY A 68 -4.71 -30.98 33.52
CA GLY A 68 -4.85 -31.54 32.17
C GLY A 68 -3.66 -31.27 31.23
N GLN A 69 -3.83 -31.63 29.95
CA GLN A 69 -2.82 -31.35 28.91
C GLN A 69 -3.06 -29.96 28.30
N ASP A 70 -1.97 -29.24 28.04
CA ASP A 70 -1.99 -27.97 27.33
C ASP A 70 -2.68 -28.10 25.96
N ARG A 71 -3.62 -27.21 25.69
CA ARG A 71 -4.32 -27.12 24.41
C ARG A 71 -4.21 -25.72 23.86
N ILE A 72 -3.85 -25.61 22.58
CA ILE A 72 -3.90 -24.34 21.86
C ILE A 72 -5.36 -24.06 21.52
N LEU A 73 -5.91 -23.02 22.14
CA LEU A 73 -7.28 -22.58 21.89
C LEU A 73 -7.28 -21.33 21.02
N TRP A 74 -8.14 -21.34 20.00
CA TRP A 74 -8.37 -20.16 19.16
C TRP A 74 -9.49 -19.31 19.76
N THR A 75 -9.16 -18.11 20.21
CA THR A 75 -10.10 -17.14 20.80
C THR A 75 -10.59 -16.11 19.78
N GLY A 76 -10.64 -16.47 18.50
CA GLY A 76 -11.13 -15.56 17.46
C GLY A 76 -12.66 -15.54 17.33
N PRO A 77 -13.22 -14.48 16.71
CA PRO A 77 -14.67 -14.21 16.70
C PRO A 77 -15.53 -15.28 15.99
N ARG A 78 -14.91 -16.19 15.22
CA ARG A 78 -15.63 -17.26 14.49
C ARG A 78 -15.48 -18.64 15.14
N GLY A 79 -14.89 -18.76 16.33
CA GLY A 79 -14.78 -19.99 17.12
C GLY A 79 -13.84 -21.08 16.57
N SER A 80 -13.60 -21.13 15.26
CA SER A 80 -12.66 -22.06 14.62
C SER A 80 -11.44 -21.33 14.05
N PHE A 81 -10.25 -21.90 14.23
CA PHE A 81 -9.02 -21.38 13.62
C PHE A 81 -9.09 -21.48 12.10
N SER A 82 -8.68 -20.40 11.43
CA SER A 82 -8.28 -20.43 10.02
C SER A 82 -7.22 -19.36 9.79
N SER A 83 -6.31 -19.59 8.83
CA SER A 83 -5.32 -18.59 8.46
C SER A 83 -5.95 -17.25 8.06
N ALA A 84 -7.15 -17.28 7.46
CA ALA A 84 -7.93 -16.08 7.14
C ALA A 84 -8.39 -15.33 8.40
N ALA A 85 -8.96 -16.04 9.39
CA ALA A 85 -9.39 -15.42 10.65
C ALA A 85 -8.22 -14.89 11.48
N ALA A 86 -7.07 -15.58 11.47
CA ALA A 86 -5.83 -15.08 12.07
C ALA A 86 -5.34 -13.81 11.36
N TYR A 87 -5.33 -13.80 10.03
CA TYR A 87 -4.91 -12.64 9.25
C TYR A 87 -5.82 -11.42 9.47
N ASP A 88 -7.14 -11.63 9.54
CA ASP A 88 -8.11 -10.58 9.86
C ASP A 88 -7.89 -9.99 11.27
N LEU A 89 -7.48 -10.82 12.25
CA LEU A 89 -7.15 -10.37 13.61
C LEU A 89 -5.92 -9.47 13.65
N PHE A 90 -4.86 -9.84 12.92
CA PHE A 90 -3.63 -9.04 12.83
C PHE A 90 -3.75 -7.81 11.91
N ARG A 91 -4.82 -7.76 11.09
CA ARG A 91 -5.06 -6.68 10.13
C ARG A 91 -6.43 -6.06 10.37
N PRO A 92 -6.59 -5.25 11.44
CA PRO A 92 -7.82 -4.50 11.62
C PRO A 92 -8.12 -3.67 10.36
N PRO A 93 -9.39 -3.53 9.96
CA PRO A 93 -9.75 -2.74 8.79
C PRO A 93 -9.30 -1.29 9.01
N GLY A 94 -8.50 -0.78 8.07
CA GLY A 94 -8.08 0.61 8.07
C GLY A 94 -9.22 1.57 7.70
N PRO A 95 -8.98 2.89 7.75
CA PRO A 95 -9.97 3.88 7.38
C PRO A 95 -10.44 3.67 5.93
N THR A 96 -11.73 3.91 5.69
CA THR A 96 -12.29 3.90 4.34
C THR A 96 -11.71 5.05 3.53
N VAL A 97 -11.18 4.75 2.35
CA VAL A 97 -10.58 5.76 1.47
C VAL A 97 -11.21 5.71 0.09
N ASP A 98 -11.57 6.89 -0.44
CA ASP A 98 -12.33 7.02 -1.67
C ASP A 98 -11.54 6.58 -2.92
N TRP A 99 -10.22 6.75 -2.90
CA TRP A 99 -9.34 6.47 -4.05
C TRP A 99 -9.24 4.99 -4.41
N THR A 100 -9.69 4.07 -3.55
CA THR A 100 -9.72 2.63 -3.84
C THR A 100 -10.54 2.31 -5.09
N SER A 101 -11.56 3.12 -5.40
CA SER A 101 -12.40 2.96 -6.59
C SER A 101 -11.62 3.09 -7.91
N LEU A 102 -10.50 3.83 -7.91
CA LEU A 102 -9.61 4.00 -9.06
C LEU A 102 -8.78 2.76 -9.35
N LEU A 103 -8.51 1.95 -8.31
CA LEU A 103 -7.72 0.75 -8.48
C LEU A 103 -8.61 -0.39 -9.01
N VAL A 104 -9.86 -0.50 -8.60
CA VAL A 104 -10.75 -1.58 -9.06
C VAL A 104 -11.19 -1.40 -10.53
N GLY A 105 -11.68 -2.45 -11.19
CA GLY A 105 -12.19 -2.36 -12.58
C GLY A 105 -11.99 -3.61 -13.42
N THR A 106 -12.43 -3.60 -14.68
CA THR A 106 -12.31 -4.75 -15.61
C THR A 106 -10.95 -4.77 -16.34
N PHE A 107 -10.45 -3.59 -16.73
CA PHE A 107 -9.13 -3.44 -17.37
C PHE A 107 -8.09 -3.23 -16.27
N ARG A 108 -7.16 -4.17 -16.12
CA ARG A 108 -6.17 -4.15 -15.04
C ARG A 108 -4.80 -4.53 -15.58
N ILE A 109 -3.82 -3.71 -15.27
CA ILE A 109 -2.41 -4.06 -15.36
C ILE A 109 -1.85 -3.97 -13.94
N PRO A 110 -1.47 -5.11 -13.30
CA PRO A 110 -1.07 -5.13 -11.90
C PRO A 110 0.04 -4.12 -11.55
N ARG A 111 1.09 -4.05 -12.38
CA ARG A 111 2.19 -3.09 -12.21
C ARG A 111 1.71 -1.62 -12.21
N HIS A 112 0.74 -1.27 -13.05
CA HIS A 112 0.24 0.11 -13.17
C HIS A 112 -0.59 0.49 -11.96
N ARG A 113 -1.44 -0.43 -11.49
CA ARG A 113 -2.22 -0.24 -10.27
C ARG A 113 -1.33 -0.10 -9.04
N PHE A 114 -0.26 -0.86 -8.97
CA PHE A 114 0.69 -0.77 -7.87
C PHE A 114 1.39 0.60 -7.83
N ILE A 115 1.89 1.08 -8.97
CA ILE A 115 2.49 2.42 -9.06
C ILE A 115 1.46 3.52 -8.79
N LEU A 116 0.24 3.42 -9.33
CA LEU A 116 -0.82 4.38 -9.04
C LEU A 116 -1.17 4.41 -7.54
N TRP A 117 -1.25 3.25 -6.90
CA TRP A 117 -1.48 3.13 -5.46
C TRP A 117 -0.39 3.86 -4.65
N LEU A 118 0.88 3.65 -4.99
CA LEU A 118 1.99 4.37 -4.36
C LEU A 118 1.94 5.88 -4.64
N ALA A 119 1.59 6.27 -5.87
CA ALA A 119 1.53 7.67 -6.28
C ALA A 119 0.45 8.44 -5.49
N VAL A 120 -0.76 7.87 -5.38
CA VAL A 120 -1.87 8.46 -4.61
C VAL A 120 -1.53 8.61 -3.13
N GLN A 121 -0.66 7.75 -2.60
CA GLN A 121 -0.20 7.83 -1.20
C GLN A 121 1.05 8.71 -1.01
N GLY A 122 1.59 9.34 -2.07
CA GLY A 122 2.84 10.11 -1.98
C GLY A 122 4.08 9.24 -1.67
N ARG A 123 4.00 7.92 -1.93
CA ARG A 123 5.03 6.95 -1.54
C ARG A 123 6.09 6.67 -2.60
N LEU A 124 5.95 7.19 -3.81
CA LEU A 124 7.02 7.14 -4.82
C LEU A 124 8.23 7.99 -4.40
N SER A 125 9.41 7.65 -4.90
CA SER A 125 10.69 8.24 -4.47
C SER A 125 11.06 9.47 -5.29
N THR A 126 10.44 10.61 -4.98
CA THR A 126 10.72 11.93 -5.58
C THR A 126 11.80 12.70 -4.80
N THR A 127 12.45 13.69 -5.43
CA THR A 127 13.59 14.44 -4.81
C THR A 127 13.17 15.44 -3.72
N ASP A 128 11.88 15.64 -3.48
CA ASP A 128 11.34 16.35 -2.31
C ASP A 128 11.68 15.65 -0.97
N LYS A 129 12.08 14.38 -1.01
CA LYS A 129 12.56 13.64 0.17
C LYS A 129 14.03 14.00 0.46
N PRO A 130 14.38 14.38 1.70
CA PRO A 130 15.75 14.82 2.03
C PRO A 130 16.85 13.82 1.64
N TRP A 131 16.59 12.53 1.79
CA TRP A 131 17.54 11.47 1.43
C TRP A 131 17.69 11.22 -0.09
N LEU A 132 16.86 11.85 -0.93
CA LEU A 132 16.88 11.72 -2.39
C LEU A 132 17.37 12.99 -3.11
N GLN A 133 17.78 14.02 -2.38
CA GLN A 133 18.30 15.27 -2.96
C GLN A 133 19.55 15.05 -3.85
N HIS A 134 20.30 13.97 -3.61
CA HIS A 134 21.46 13.60 -4.43
C HIS A 134 21.11 13.25 -5.88
N LEU A 135 19.83 13.01 -6.20
CA LEU A 135 19.35 12.73 -7.56
C LEU A 135 19.15 14.00 -8.40
N GLY A 136 19.33 15.19 -7.81
CA GLY A 136 19.19 16.48 -8.48
C GLY A 136 18.23 17.42 -7.76
N SER A 137 18.35 18.72 -8.06
CA SER A 137 17.54 19.78 -7.44
C SER A 137 16.26 20.12 -8.20
N GLY A 138 16.05 19.56 -9.39
CA GLY A 138 14.92 19.89 -10.26
C GLY A 138 14.30 18.67 -10.95
N CYS A 139 13.09 18.86 -11.48
CA CYS A 139 12.35 17.85 -12.21
C CYS A 139 13.07 17.45 -13.50
N VAL A 140 13.49 16.18 -13.58
CA VAL A 140 14.19 15.62 -14.76
C VAL A 140 13.32 15.52 -16.01
N LEU A 141 11.99 15.63 -15.86
CA LEU A 141 11.07 15.54 -16.99
C LEU A 141 11.01 16.84 -17.80
N CYS A 142 11.03 18.00 -17.14
CA CYS A 142 10.97 19.30 -17.84
C CYS A 142 12.28 20.08 -17.80
N GLN A 143 13.17 19.81 -16.83
CA GLN A 143 14.46 20.49 -16.68
C GLN A 143 14.35 22.02 -16.48
N ASP A 144 13.19 22.52 -16.05
CA ASP A 144 12.92 23.95 -15.82
C ASP A 144 13.44 24.49 -14.47
N GLY A 145 14.26 23.70 -13.74
CA GLY A 145 14.77 24.08 -12.42
C GLY A 145 13.72 24.06 -11.28
N ILE A 146 12.48 23.63 -11.55
CA ILE A 146 11.44 23.47 -10.52
C ILE A 146 11.69 22.19 -9.72
N PRO A 147 11.64 22.21 -8.37
CA PRO A 147 11.81 21.03 -7.54
C PRO A 147 10.83 19.91 -7.88
N GLU A 148 11.32 18.66 -7.93
CA GLU A 148 10.47 17.49 -8.16
C GLU A 148 9.64 17.15 -6.92
N SER A 149 8.32 17.15 -7.06
CA SER A 149 7.36 16.62 -6.10
C SER A 149 6.34 15.77 -6.83
N HIS A 150 5.52 14.96 -6.15
CA HIS A 150 4.43 14.23 -6.82
C HIS A 150 3.48 15.17 -7.58
N GLU A 151 3.15 16.32 -6.99
CA GLU A 151 2.24 17.27 -7.63
C GLU A 151 2.85 17.84 -8.91
N HIS A 152 4.12 18.24 -8.85
CA HIS A 152 4.82 18.71 -10.03
C HIS A 152 4.96 17.59 -11.06
N LEU A 153 5.52 16.44 -10.68
CA LEU A 153 5.85 15.33 -11.58
C LEU A 153 4.66 14.86 -12.42
N PHE A 154 3.48 14.73 -11.81
CA PHE A 154 2.31 14.17 -12.50
C PHE A 154 1.35 15.21 -13.05
N PHE A 155 1.38 16.45 -12.55
CA PHE A 155 0.36 17.43 -12.92
C PHE A 155 0.87 18.81 -13.32
N MET A 156 1.89 19.37 -12.66
CA MET A 156 2.37 20.72 -13.01
C MET A 156 3.53 20.71 -14.00
N CYS A 157 4.20 19.58 -14.19
CA CYS A 157 5.33 19.44 -15.10
C CYS A 157 4.85 19.68 -16.54
N PRO A 158 5.49 20.57 -17.31
CA PRO A 158 5.12 20.82 -18.71
C PRO A 158 5.12 19.56 -19.58
N PHE A 159 6.09 18.66 -19.36
CA PHE A 159 6.15 17.37 -20.06
C PHE A 159 4.92 16.49 -19.75
N ALA A 160 4.57 16.34 -18.47
CA ALA A 160 3.40 15.57 -18.07
C ALA A 160 2.08 16.22 -18.54
N SER A 161 2.00 17.54 -18.46
CA SER A 161 0.85 18.32 -18.94
C SER A 161 0.62 18.15 -20.43
N GLU A 162 1.68 18.12 -21.23
CA GLU A 162 1.59 17.85 -22.66
C GLU A 162 1.08 16.43 -22.94
N CYS A 163 1.55 15.43 -22.19
CA CYS A 163 1.05 14.06 -22.28
C CYS A 163 -0.47 14.01 -22.02
N ILE A 164 -0.93 14.64 -20.93
CA ILE A 164 -2.35 14.71 -20.56
C ILE A 164 -3.16 15.40 -21.67
N ARG A 165 -2.66 16.52 -22.20
CA ARG A 165 -3.33 17.31 -23.25
C ARG A 165 -3.42 16.53 -24.57
N ALA A 166 -2.38 15.80 -24.94
CA ALA A 166 -2.37 14.96 -26.12
C ALA A 166 -3.35 13.77 -25.98
N ILE A 167 -3.32 13.06 -24.85
CA ILE A 167 -4.28 11.97 -24.56
C ILE A 167 -5.72 12.47 -24.58
N ARG A 168 -5.99 13.64 -24.00
CA ARG A 168 -7.32 14.26 -24.01
C ARG A 168 -7.84 14.52 -25.44
N ARG A 169 -6.96 14.92 -26.36
CA ARG A 169 -7.31 15.12 -27.79
C ARG A 169 -7.56 13.79 -28.50
N GLU A 170 -6.79 12.75 -28.18
CA GLU A 170 -6.88 11.42 -28.81
C GLU A 170 -8.16 10.66 -28.45
N VAL A 171 -8.51 10.58 -27.15
CA VAL A 171 -9.56 9.69 -26.65
C VAL A 171 -10.68 10.41 -25.88
N PHE A 172 -10.79 11.73 -26.05
CA PHE A 172 -11.76 12.60 -25.35
C PHE A 172 -11.79 12.39 -23.82
N PHE A 173 -10.61 12.13 -23.24
CA PHE A 173 -10.43 11.90 -21.82
C PHE A 173 -10.72 13.19 -21.04
N HIS A 174 -11.83 13.19 -20.28
CA HIS A 174 -12.20 14.33 -19.45
C HIS A 174 -11.46 14.29 -18.11
N TRP A 175 -10.46 15.15 -17.97
CA TRP A 175 -9.71 15.38 -16.74
C TRP A 175 -9.83 16.85 -16.33
N PRO A 176 -10.38 17.15 -15.13
CA PRO A 176 -10.76 18.52 -14.78
C PRO A 176 -9.63 19.37 -14.22
N TYR A 177 -8.67 18.79 -13.49
CA TYR A 177 -7.69 19.56 -12.71
C TYR A 177 -6.27 18.98 -12.82
N TYR A 178 -5.27 19.85 -12.93
CA TYR A 178 -3.85 19.48 -12.89
C TYR A 178 -3.31 19.52 -11.46
N ASN A 179 -3.91 18.74 -10.56
CA ASN A 179 -3.39 18.53 -9.20
C ASN A 179 -3.98 17.26 -8.59
N TRP A 180 -3.50 16.83 -7.42
CA TRP A 180 -3.99 15.62 -6.76
C TRP A 180 -5.45 15.67 -6.30
N SER A 181 -6.09 16.85 -6.21
CA SER A 181 -7.53 16.94 -5.91
C SER A 181 -8.39 16.30 -7.00
N SER A 182 -7.87 16.25 -8.24
CA SER A 182 -8.47 15.51 -9.37
C SER A 182 -8.65 14.02 -9.09
N VAL A 183 -7.82 13.41 -8.22
CA VAL A 183 -7.96 12.00 -7.84
C VAL A 183 -9.26 11.78 -7.08
N ARG A 184 -9.62 12.68 -6.16
CA ARG A 184 -10.91 12.59 -5.46
C ARG A 184 -12.07 12.72 -6.45
N TRP A 185 -11.99 13.68 -7.37
CA TRP A 185 -12.99 13.84 -8.43
C TRP A 185 -13.10 12.58 -9.29
N ALA A 186 -11.97 12.00 -9.73
CA ALA A 186 -11.93 10.82 -10.59
C ALA A 186 -12.49 9.59 -9.86
N SER A 187 -12.18 9.47 -8.56
CA SER A 187 -12.68 8.40 -7.70
C SER A 187 -14.20 8.41 -7.57
N ALA A 188 -14.79 9.60 -7.51
CA ALA A 188 -16.24 9.78 -7.51
C ALA A 188 -16.83 9.59 -8.93
N ARG A 189 -16.24 10.21 -9.95
CA ARG A 189 -16.77 10.28 -11.30
C ARG A 189 -16.71 8.96 -12.07
N TRP A 190 -15.65 8.16 -11.84
CA TRP A 190 -15.42 6.88 -12.51
C TRP A 190 -15.74 5.68 -11.62
N ARG A 191 -16.56 5.88 -10.60
CA ARG A 191 -17.05 4.81 -9.74
C ARG A 191 -17.90 3.80 -10.54
N GLY A 192 -18.03 2.60 -9.97
CA GLY A 192 -18.90 1.55 -10.49
C GLY A 192 -18.27 0.67 -11.57
N LYS A 193 -19.13 -0.06 -12.28
CA LYS A 193 -18.76 -1.09 -13.26
C LYS A 193 -18.91 -0.64 -14.72
N HIS A 194 -19.30 0.62 -14.97
CA HIS A 194 -19.47 1.12 -16.33
C HIS A 194 -18.16 1.02 -17.11
N VAL A 195 -18.21 0.43 -18.31
CA VAL A 195 -17.01 0.03 -19.06
C VAL A 195 -16.13 1.21 -19.45
N VAL A 196 -16.72 2.36 -19.78
CA VAL A 196 -15.97 3.60 -20.07
C VAL A 196 -15.24 4.11 -18.82
N ASN A 197 -15.86 4.03 -17.64
CA ASN A 197 -15.22 4.42 -16.39
C ASN A 197 -14.08 3.46 -16.04
N ALA A 198 -14.22 2.16 -16.36
CA ALA A 198 -13.12 1.20 -16.22
C ALA A 198 -11.94 1.55 -17.14
N ALA A 199 -12.21 1.93 -18.40
CA ALA A 199 -11.17 2.30 -19.36
C ALA A 199 -10.43 3.58 -18.91
N TYR A 200 -11.14 4.59 -18.39
CA TYR A 200 -10.52 5.80 -17.87
C TYR A 200 -9.66 5.57 -16.63
N ARG A 201 -10.07 4.67 -15.72
CA ARG A 201 -9.22 4.26 -14.59
C ARG A 201 -7.94 3.58 -15.05
N ALA A 202 -8.04 2.69 -16.04
CA ALA A 202 -6.87 2.02 -16.61
C ALA A 202 -5.94 3.01 -17.33
N LEU A 203 -6.50 3.94 -18.10
CA LEU A 203 -5.76 5.03 -18.75
C LEU A 203 -5.02 5.90 -17.75
N PHE A 204 -5.67 6.31 -16.66
CA PHE A 204 -5.03 7.10 -15.61
C PHE A 204 -3.89 6.34 -14.94
N ALA A 205 -4.09 5.06 -14.61
CA ALA A 205 -3.04 4.21 -14.05
C ALA A 205 -1.86 4.02 -15.01
N SER A 206 -2.14 3.84 -16.30
CA SER A 206 -1.11 3.70 -17.36
C SER A 206 -0.31 4.99 -17.54
N LEU A 207 -0.97 6.15 -17.58
CA LEU A 207 -0.30 7.45 -17.65
C LEU A 207 0.63 7.67 -16.45
N VAL A 208 0.15 7.48 -15.22
CA VAL A 208 0.96 7.62 -14.00
C VAL A 208 2.15 6.65 -14.02
N TYR A 209 1.93 5.41 -14.45
CA TYR A 209 3.01 4.43 -14.58
C TYR A 209 4.08 4.89 -15.57
N HIS A 210 3.70 5.31 -16.78
CA HIS A 210 4.65 5.67 -17.81
C HIS A 210 5.38 6.98 -17.53
N LEU A 211 4.74 7.96 -16.90
CA LEU A 211 5.43 9.16 -16.39
C LEU A 211 6.47 8.79 -15.32
N TRP A 212 6.12 7.92 -14.39
CA TRP A 212 7.05 7.42 -13.38
C TRP A 212 8.22 6.63 -14.00
N GLN A 213 7.92 5.77 -14.96
CA GLN A 213 8.94 5.01 -15.71
C GLN A 213 9.87 5.95 -16.48
N GLU A 214 9.33 6.94 -17.17
CA GLU A 214 10.11 7.93 -17.93
C GLU A 214 11.04 8.71 -17.03
N ARG A 215 10.55 9.17 -15.87
CA ARG A 215 11.38 9.79 -14.84
C ARG A 215 12.54 8.87 -14.46
N ASN A 216 12.28 7.61 -14.16
CA ASN A 216 13.32 6.66 -13.76
C ASN A 216 14.32 6.37 -14.89
N PHE A 217 13.89 6.31 -16.14
CA PHE A 217 14.82 6.17 -17.26
C PHE A 217 15.75 7.38 -17.41
N ARG A 218 15.24 8.60 -17.23
CA ARG A 218 16.09 9.80 -17.28
C ARG A 218 17.09 9.85 -16.13
N VAL A 219 16.68 9.45 -14.94
CA VAL A 219 17.56 9.43 -13.75
C VAL A 219 18.62 8.33 -13.83
N PHE A 220 18.21 7.09 -14.11
CA PHE A 220 19.08 5.92 -13.92
C PHE A 220 19.68 5.34 -15.21
N GLN A 221 19.10 5.66 -16.37
CA GLN A 221 19.54 5.14 -17.67
C GLN A 221 19.99 6.26 -18.63
N HIS A 222 19.79 7.52 -18.25
CA HIS A 222 20.11 8.71 -19.07
C HIS A 222 19.48 8.69 -20.46
N THR A 223 18.35 7.98 -20.61
CA THR A 223 17.55 7.95 -21.83
C THR A 223 16.26 8.73 -21.63
N SER A 224 15.80 9.42 -22.66
CA SER A 224 14.53 10.13 -22.67
C SER A 224 13.70 9.73 -23.88
N ARG A 225 12.38 9.72 -23.70
CA ARG A 225 11.40 9.56 -24.77
C ARG A 225 10.59 10.85 -24.91
N PRO A 226 10.25 11.25 -26.14
CA PRO A 226 9.41 12.42 -26.38
C PRO A 226 7.97 12.14 -25.93
N THR A 227 7.20 13.21 -25.71
CA THR A 227 5.82 13.13 -25.25
C THR A 227 4.96 12.27 -26.20
N GLU A 228 5.16 12.39 -27.50
CA GLU A 228 4.43 11.67 -28.54
C GLU A 228 4.57 10.15 -28.37
N GLU A 229 5.76 9.69 -27.99
CA GLU A 229 6.02 8.27 -27.77
C GLU A 229 5.30 7.76 -26.52
N ILE A 230 5.37 8.50 -25.41
CA ILE A 230 4.67 8.15 -24.17
C ILE A 230 3.15 8.08 -24.40
N VAL A 231 2.59 9.08 -25.09
CA VAL A 231 1.16 9.13 -25.44
C VAL A 231 0.77 7.92 -26.29
N ARG A 232 1.56 7.59 -27.31
CA ARG A 232 1.32 6.42 -28.17
C ARG A 232 1.33 5.11 -27.38
N ILE A 233 2.30 4.92 -26.49
CA ILE A 233 2.39 3.72 -25.65
C ILE A 233 1.16 3.61 -24.74
N VAL A 234 0.81 4.68 -24.03
CA VAL A 234 -0.33 4.69 -23.11
C VAL A 234 -1.65 4.41 -23.86
N VAL A 235 -1.89 5.05 -24.99
CA VAL A 235 -3.14 4.87 -25.75
C VAL A 235 -3.23 3.48 -26.37
N SER A 236 -2.13 2.98 -26.98
CA SER A 236 -2.10 1.65 -27.57
C SER A 236 -2.33 0.56 -26.52
N GLU A 237 -1.67 0.66 -25.37
CA GLU A 237 -1.83 -0.30 -24.28
C GLU A 237 -3.29 -0.41 -23.82
N ILE A 238 -4.00 0.71 -23.68
CA ILE A 238 -5.43 0.66 -23.31
C ILE A 238 -6.31 0.15 -24.46
N ARG A 239 -6.00 0.49 -25.72
CA ARG A 239 -6.71 -0.10 -26.88
C ARG A 239 -6.58 -1.62 -26.88
N ASP A 240 -5.37 -2.14 -26.67
CA ASP A 240 -5.09 -3.57 -26.62
C ASP A 240 -5.83 -4.23 -25.45
N LEU A 241 -5.87 -3.59 -24.28
CA LEU A 241 -6.68 -4.08 -23.15
C LEU A 241 -8.18 -4.13 -23.48
N ILE A 242 -8.71 -3.16 -24.24
CA ILE A 242 -10.12 -3.15 -24.64
C ILE A 242 -10.42 -4.27 -25.64
N ILE A 243 -9.53 -4.49 -26.61
CA ILE A 243 -9.66 -5.53 -27.64
C ILE A 243 -9.54 -6.93 -27.02
N CYS A 244 -8.53 -7.16 -26.19
CA CYS A 244 -8.28 -8.45 -25.55
C CYS A 244 -9.36 -8.84 -24.52
N LYS A 245 -10.20 -7.89 -24.09
CA LYS A 245 -11.34 -8.21 -23.21
C LYS A 245 -12.56 -8.59 -24.04
N GLN A 246 -13.07 -9.80 -23.78
CA GLN A 246 -14.37 -10.26 -24.25
C GLN A 246 -15.50 -9.49 -23.53
N LEU A 247 -15.78 -8.28 -23.99
CA LEU A 247 -16.81 -7.41 -23.44
C LEU A 247 -18.18 -7.79 -23.99
N PRO A 248 -19.25 -7.71 -23.18
CA PRO A 248 -20.61 -7.98 -23.66
C PRO A 248 -20.99 -6.97 -24.75
N ARG A 249 -21.76 -7.40 -25.76
CA ARG A 249 -22.21 -6.56 -26.89
C ARG A 249 -23.33 -5.61 -26.45
N THR A 250 -22.97 -4.58 -25.69
CA THR A 250 -23.91 -3.55 -25.18
C THR A 250 -23.73 -2.22 -25.91
N VAL A 251 -24.71 -1.31 -25.77
CA VAL A 251 -24.60 0.07 -26.26
C VAL A 251 -23.36 0.77 -25.68
N SER A 252 -23.09 0.57 -24.38
CA SER A 252 -21.90 1.13 -23.72
C SER A 252 -20.59 0.57 -24.28
N THR A 253 -20.54 -0.72 -24.63
CA THR A 253 -19.36 -1.33 -25.27
C THR A 253 -19.16 -0.77 -26.68
N ARG A 254 -20.22 -0.61 -27.48
CA ARG A 254 -20.14 0.06 -28.79
C ARG A 254 -19.66 1.50 -28.65
N GLY A 255 -20.18 2.23 -27.65
CA GLY A 255 -19.76 3.59 -27.33
C GLY A 255 -18.27 3.66 -26.97
N LEU A 256 -17.77 2.71 -26.18
CA LEU A 256 -16.35 2.60 -25.85
C LEU A 256 -15.49 2.37 -27.08
N TYR A 257 -15.85 1.42 -27.94
CA TYR A 257 -15.08 1.13 -29.16
C TYR A 257 -15.00 2.35 -30.09
N ARG A 258 -16.12 3.06 -30.27
CA ARG A 258 -16.16 4.33 -31.01
C ARG A 258 -15.28 5.40 -30.38
N LEU A 259 -15.39 5.60 -29.07
CA LEU A 259 -14.60 6.57 -28.31
C LEU A 259 -13.09 6.33 -28.47
N TRP A 260 -12.67 5.06 -28.49
CA TRP A 260 -11.27 4.66 -28.60
C TRP A 260 -10.79 4.41 -30.03
N ARG A 261 -11.67 4.64 -31.02
CA ARG A 261 -11.44 4.39 -32.46
C ARG A 261 -10.99 2.95 -32.76
N ILE A 262 -11.55 1.99 -32.03
CA ILE A 262 -11.27 0.56 -32.18
C ILE A 262 -12.30 -0.03 -33.18
N PRO A 263 -11.87 -0.79 -34.21
CA PRO A 263 -12.79 -1.48 -35.10
C PRO A 263 -13.73 -2.40 -34.33
N TRP A 264 -15.01 -2.36 -34.65
CA TRP A 264 -15.98 -3.25 -34.03
C TRP A 264 -15.73 -4.70 -34.49
N PRO A 265 -15.65 -5.68 -33.58
CA PRO A 265 -15.40 -7.07 -33.96
C PRO A 265 -16.58 -7.61 -34.78
N VAL A 266 -16.29 -7.93 -36.04
CA VAL A 266 -17.22 -8.58 -36.98
C VAL A 266 -17.52 -9.98 -36.44
N GLU A 267 -18.77 -10.41 -36.55
CA GLU A 267 -19.22 -11.71 -36.05
C GLU A 267 -18.50 -12.83 -36.81
N GLY A 268 -17.88 -13.77 -36.09
CA GLY A 268 -17.27 -14.97 -36.67
C GLY A 268 -15.77 -15.18 -36.42
N VAL A 269 -15.02 -14.19 -35.92
CA VAL A 269 -13.60 -14.40 -35.56
C VAL A 269 -13.50 -14.63 -34.05
N ALA A 270 -13.61 -15.89 -33.64
CA ALA A 270 -13.12 -16.31 -32.35
C ALA A 270 -11.59 -16.10 -32.36
N HIS A 271 -11.11 -15.17 -31.55
CA HIS A 271 -9.68 -15.08 -31.25
C HIS A 271 -9.33 -16.30 -30.38
N THR A 272 -8.85 -17.36 -31.04
CA THR A 272 -8.13 -18.49 -30.44
C THR A 272 -6.84 -18.04 -29.80
#